data_AF-A0A7G8HHP9-F1
#
_entry.id   AF-A0A7G8HHP9-F1
#
_cell.length_a   1.000
_cell.length_b   1.000
_cell.length_c   1.000
_cell.angle_alpha   90.00
_cell.angle_beta   90.00
_cell.angle_gamma   90.00
#
_symmetry.space_group_name_H-M   'P 1'
#
loop_
_entity.id
_entity.type
_entity.pdbx_description
1 polymer ?
#
loop_
_entity_poly.entity_id
_entity_poly.type
_entity_poly.pdbx_seq_one_letter_code
_entity_poly.pdbx_strand_id
1 'polypeptide(L)'
;MTDSSAALESLTTLIESTPQAEVINREDGYLHATFSSRIFGFVDDLELNAAAPELLEARSVSRLGDSDLGVNGQRLQTLAQGLENQGFNKP
;
A
#
# COMPACT_ATOMS: atom_id res chain seq x y z
N MET A 1 -10.00 -14.14 11.69
CA MET A 1 -10.64 -13.65 10.46
C MET A 1 -10.29 -12.18 10.39
N THR A 2 -9.33 -11.85 9.54
CA THR A 2 -8.85 -10.48 9.35
C THR A 2 -9.81 -9.80 8.38
N ASP A 3 -10.59 -8.84 8.87
CA ASP A 3 -11.48 -8.04 8.02
C ASP A 3 -10.63 -7.17 7.08
N SER A 4 -10.78 -7.36 5.77
CA SER A 4 -10.03 -6.64 4.75
C SER A 4 -10.31 -5.13 4.76
N SER A 5 -11.51 -4.71 5.17
CA SER A 5 -11.84 -3.29 5.35
C SER A 5 -11.05 -2.71 6.52
N ALA A 6 -10.99 -3.42 7.66
CA ALA A 6 -10.19 -2.99 8.81
C ALA A 6 -8.68 -2.96 8.49
N ALA A 7 -8.19 -3.92 7.71
CA ALA A 7 -6.82 -3.94 7.23
C ALA A 7 -6.53 -2.77 6.27
N LEU A 8 -7.45 -2.46 5.35
CA LEU A 8 -7.34 -1.31 4.45
C LEU A 8 -7.26 0.01 5.23
N GLU A 9 -8.09 0.21 6.24
CA GLU A 9 -8.06 1.41 7.09
C GLU A 9 -6.74 1.54 7.87
N SER A 10 -6.23 0.41 8.36
CA SER A 10 -4.95 0.35 9.09
C SER A 10 -3.78 0.70 8.18
N LEU A 11 -3.77 0.19 6.94
CA LEU A 11 -2.78 0.57 5.94
C LEU A 11 -2.92 2.02 5.51
N THR A 12 -4.15 2.52 5.37
CA THR A 12 -4.41 3.92 5.00
C THR A 12 -3.75 4.85 6.02
N THR A 13 -3.95 4.60 7.32
CA THR A 13 -3.31 5.35 8.40
C THR A 13 -1.78 5.29 8.32
N LEU A 14 -1.22 4.11 8.05
CA LEU A 14 0.24 3.94 7.90
C LEU A 14 0.78 4.73 6.70
N ILE A 15 0.08 4.69 5.56
CA ILE A 15 0.45 5.40 4.34
C ILE A 15 0.39 6.91 4.55
N GLU A 16 -0.68 7.43 5.16
CA GLU A 16 -0.82 8.86 5.49
C GLU A 16 0.28 9.36 6.43
N SER A 17 0.78 8.49 7.32
CA SER A 17 1.92 8.81 8.19
C SER A 17 3.28 8.78 7.50
N THR A 18 3.35 8.29 6.25
CA THR A 18 4.60 8.13 5.52
C THR A 18 4.96 9.43 4.78
N PRO A 19 6.07 10.12 5.11
CA PRO A 19 6.37 11.46 4.59
C PRO A 19 6.64 11.59 3.08
N GLN A 20 6.63 10.48 2.34
CA GLN A 20 6.87 10.41 0.90
C GLN A 20 5.67 9.82 0.15
N ALA A 21 4.58 9.55 0.87
CA ALA A 21 3.35 9.02 0.32
C ALA A 21 2.28 10.12 0.26
N GLU A 22 1.42 10.04 -0.74
CA GLU A 22 0.28 10.92 -0.91
C GLU A 22 -0.94 10.09 -1.31
N VAL A 23 -2.05 10.21 -0.58
CA VAL A 23 -3.31 9.54 -0.94
C VAL A 23 -3.98 10.37 -2.04
N ILE A 24 -4.18 9.75 -3.21
CA ILE A 24 -4.77 10.40 -4.39
C ILE A 24 -6.28 10.15 -4.46
N ASN A 25 -6.71 8.93 -4.14
CA ASN A 25 -8.12 8.58 -4.13
C ASN A 25 -8.43 7.61 -2.98
N ARG A 26 -9.61 7.75 -2.40
CA ARG A 26 -10.14 6.85 -1.38
C ARG A 26 -11.63 6.66 -1.62
N GLU A 27 -12.03 5.41 -1.78
CA GLU A 27 -13.40 4.99 -2.00
C GLU A 27 -13.72 3.81 -1.07
N ASP A 28 -14.99 3.41 -1.01
CA ASP A 28 -15.41 2.27 -0.19
C ASP A 28 -14.70 0.99 -0.66
N GLY A 29 -13.75 0.51 0.16
CA GLY A 29 -12.97 -0.68 -0.12
C GLY A 29 -11.78 -0.48 -1.06
N TYR A 30 -11.42 0.75 -1.42
CA TYR A 30 -10.27 1.02 -2.29
C TYR A 30 -9.46 2.24 -1.86
N LEU A 31 -8.13 2.14 -2.00
CA LEU A 31 -7.19 3.23 -1.80
C LEU A 31 -6.19 3.30 -2.96
N HIS A 32 -6.02 4.50 -3.51
CA HIS A 32 -4.92 4.84 -4.41
C HIS A 32 -4.02 5.87 -3.75
N ALA A 33 -2.74 5.54 -3.65
CA ALA A 33 -1.70 6.44 -3.16
C ALA A 33 -0.51 6.48 -4.13
N THR A 34 0.26 7.54 -4.08
CA THR A 34 1.55 7.65 -4.77
C THR A 34 2.69 7.68 -3.77
N PHE A 35 3.85 7.17 -4.17
CA PHE A 35 5.10 7.25 -3.42
C PHE A 35 6.14 7.94 -4.28
N SER A 36 6.78 8.98 -3.75
CA SER A 36 7.82 9.72 -4.48
C SER A 36 9.22 9.47 -3.88
N SER A 37 10.20 9.22 -4.74
CA SER A 37 11.61 9.12 -4.35
C SER A 37 12.25 10.50 -4.30
N ARG A 38 12.76 10.90 -3.12
CA ARG A 38 13.43 12.20 -2.92
C ARG A 38 14.71 12.38 -3.74
N ILE A 39 15.41 11.29 -4.06
CA ILE A 39 16.74 11.35 -4.69
C ILE A 39 16.64 11.27 -6.21
N PHE A 40 15.74 10.43 -6.73
CA PHE A 40 15.65 10.13 -8.16
C PHE A 40 14.39 10.67 -8.83
N GLY A 41 13.45 11.27 -8.08
CA GLY A 41 12.23 11.87 -8.63
C GLY A 41 11.22 10.86 -9.19
N PHE A 42 11.42 9.57 -8.96
CA PHE A 42 10.46 8.54 -9.37
C PHE A 42 9.17 8.65 -8.58
N VAL A 43 8.05 8.39 -9.27
CA VAL A 43 6.73 8.29 -8.68
C VAL A 43 6.17 6.90 -8.98
N ASP A 44 5.79 6.21 -7.92
CA ASP A 44 5.14 4.92 -7.98
C ASP A 44 3.69 5.05 -7.51
N ASP A 45 2.79 4.29 -8.11
CA ASP A 45 1.42 4.13 -7.67
C ASP A 45 1.30 2.89 -6.78
N LEU A 46 0.60 3.03 -5.66
CA LEU A 46 0.16 1.96 -4.78
C LEU A 46 -1.37 1.92 -4.80
N GLU A 47 -1.92 0.77 -5.13
CA GLU A 47 -3.37 0.51 -5.07
C GLU A 47 -3.64 -0.61 -4.06
N LEU A 48 -4.60 -0.38 -3.19
CA LEU A 48 -5.12 -1.37 -2.24
C LEU A 48 -6.62 -1.57 -2.49
N ASN A 49 -7.05 -2.82 -2.52
CA ASN A 49 -8.45 -3.18 -2.79
C ASN A 49 -8.93 -4.27 -1.83
N ALA A 50 -9.94 -3.97 -1.03
CA ALA A 50 -10.63 -4.91 -0.16
C ALA A 50 -11.59 -5.78 -0.98
N ALA A 51 -11.03 -6.65 -1.83
CA ALA A 51 -11.75 -7.41 -2.84
C ALA A 51 -12.81 -8.39 -2.27
N ALA A 52 -12.61 -8.88 -1.05
CA ALA A 52 -13.57 -9.70 -0.31
C ALA A 52 -13.34 -9.55 1.20
N PRO A 53 -14.25 -10.01 2.10
CA PRO A 53 -14.14 -9.79 3.55
C PRO A 53 -12.82 -10.20 4.20
N GLU A 54 -12.10 -11.19 3.63
CA GLU A 54 -10.80 -11.65 4.13
C GLU A 54 -9.69 -11.54 3.08
N LEU A 55 -9.93 -10.83 1.97
CA LEU A 55 -8.98 -10.67 0.88
C LEU A 55 -8.72 -9.19 0.63
N LEU A 56 -7.49 -8.78 0.94
CA LEU A 56 -6.94 -7.48 0.56
C LEU A 56 -5.92 -7.69 -0.56
N GLU A 57 -6.18 -7.09 -1.71
CA GLU A 57 -5.25 -7.06 -2.83
C GLU A 57 -4.39 -5.80 -2.75
N ALA A 58 -3.12 -5.93 -3.14
CA ALA A 58 -2.19 -4.82 -3.19
C ALA A 58 -1.38 -4.85 -4.50
N ARG A 59 -1.26 -3.70 -5.14
CA ARG A 59 -0.47 -3.51 -6.36
C ARG A 59 0.44 -2.29 -6.16
N SER A 60 1.71 -2.41 -6.50
CA SER A 60 2.67 -1.30 -6.53
C SER A 60 3.38 -1.28 -7.88
N VAL A 61 3.35 -0.15 -8.58
CA VAL A 61 3.88 -0.02 -9.95
C VAL A 61 4.48 1.37 -10.20
N SER A 62 5.63 1.41 -10.86
CA SER A 62 6.28 2.66 -11.24
C SER A 62 5.65 3.29 -12.48
N ARG A 63 5.42 4.61 -12.47
CA ARG A 63 4.79 5.32 -13.61
C ARG A 63 5.62 5.30 -14.89
N LEU A 64 6.94 5.26 -14.75
CA LEU A 64 7.86 5.33 -15.89
C LEU A 64 8.23 3.96 -16.47
N GLY A 65 7.66 2.86 -15.95
CA GLY A 65 7.83 1.52 -16.50
C GLY A 65 9.26 0.95 -16.49
N ASP A 66 10.20 1.63 -15.82
CA ASP A 66 11.61 1.22 -15.74
C ASP A 66 11.83 0.20 -14.62
N SER A 67 12.93 -0.55 -14.67
CA SER A 67 13.27 -1.52 -13.63
C SER A 67 13.45 -0.80 -12.27
N ASP A 68 12.57 -1.10 -11.32
CA ASP A 68 12.46 -0.41 -10.02
C ASP A 68 13.47 -0.92 -8.97
N LEU A 69 14.41 -1.78 -9.36
CA LEU A 69 15.38 -2.46 -8.49
C LEU A 69 14.74 -3.17 -7.27
N GLY A 70 13.47 -3.58 -7.38
CA GLY A 70 12.72 -4.25 -6.31
C GLY A 70 12.08 -3.30 -5.28
N VAL A 71 12.10 -1.99 -5.51
CA VAL A 71 11.50 -0.99 -4.59
C VAL A 71 10.00 -1.23 -4.40
N ASN A 72 9.25 -1.55 -5.45
CA ASN A 72 7.82 -1.83 -5.32
C ASN A 72 7.58 -3.09 -4.47
N GLY A 73 8.39 -4.13 -4.65
CA GLY A 73 8.31 -5.35 -3.85
C GLY A 73 8.60 -5.10 -2.37
N GLN A 74 9.67 -4.34 -2.07
CA GLN A 74 10.01 -3.95 -0.71
C GLN A 74 8.91 -3.11 -0.04
N ARG A 75 8.23 -2.25 -0.81
CA ARG A 75 7.09 -1.47 -0.33
C ARG A 75 5.94 -2.38 0.11
N LEU A 76 5.53 -3.30 -0.75
CA LEU A 76 4.47 -4.26 -0.41
C LEU A 76 4.83 -5.11 0.82
N GLN A 77 6.08 -5.55 0.93
CA GLN A 77 6.56 -6.27 2.11
C GLN A 77 6.50 -5.42 3.38
N THR A 78 6.90 -4.15 3.30
CA THR A 78 6.86 -3.22 4.44
C THR A 78 5.43 -3.00 4.93
N LEU A 79 4.48 -2.82 4.01
CA LEU A 79 3.06 -2.68 4.34
C LEU A 79 2.50 -3.95 4.98
N ALA A 80 2.84 -5.12 4.43
CA ALA A 80 2.45 -6.40 5.01
C ALA A 80 3.00 -6.58 6.43
N GLN A 81 4.27 -6.25 6.68
CA GLN A 81 4.85 -6.31 8.02
C GLN A 81 4.19 -5.30 8.98
N GLY A 82 3.85 -4.10 8.48
CA GLY A 82 3.11 -3.09 9.24
C GLY A 82 1.72 -3.56 9.68
N LEU A 83 1.03 -4.33 8.85
CA LEU A 83 -0.23 -4.99 9.20
C LEU A 83 -0.04 -6.08 10.27
N GLU A 84 0.94 -6.97 10.07
CA GLU A 84 1.24 -8.03 11.05
C GLU A 84 1.55 -7.45 12.44
N ASN A 85 2.34 -6.37 12.49
CA ASN A 85 2.67 -5.68 13.74
C ASN A 85 1.45 -5.07 14.45
N GLN A 86 0.37 -4.81 13.71
CA GLN A 86 -0.91 -4.33 14.24
C GLN A 86 -1.85 -5.48 14.64
N GLY A 87 -1.40 -6.73 14.55
CA GLY A 87 -2.17 -7.93 14.92
C GLY A 87 -3.01 -8.51 13.78
N PHE A 88 -2.91 -7.96 12.57
CA PHE A 88 -3.50 -8.56 11.38
C PHE A 88 -2.61 -9.70 10.90
N ASN A 89 -2.83 -10.89 11.48
CA ASN A 89 -2.10 -12.08 11.06
C ASN A 89 -2.63 -12.55 9.70
N LYS A 90 -1.72 -12.98 8.84
CA LYS A 90 -2.06 -13.76 7.65
C LYS A 90 -2.78 -15.04 8.13
N PRO A 91 -3.94 -15.41 7.54
CA PRO A 91 -4.55 -16.70 7.84
C PRO A 91 -3.61 -17.85 7.50
#